data_AF-A0AAW1KLQ7-F1
#
_entry.id   AF-A0AAW1KLQ7-F1
#
_cell.length_a   1.000
_cell.length_b   1.000
_cell.length_c   1.000
_cell.angle_alpha   90.00
_cell.angle_beta   90.00
_cell.angle_gamma   90.00
#
_symmetry.space_group_name_H-M   'P 1'
#
loop_
_entity.id
_entity.type
_entity.pdbx_description
1 polymer ?
#
loop_
_entity_poly.entity_id
_entity_poly.type
_entity_poly.pdbx_seq_one_letter_code
_entity_poly.pdbx_strand_id
1 'polypeptide(L)'
;MSDVENDRRKRKKEGTWDPTNMRKAVEKVINNEMSARQAANRYQMPRTTLNDRISAIKRGKEMSTEPLMGRFHNTFSLEHEKILVEHVKDLGNRQMPLNRKKILYFVFQLAEKLKLPHQFNKEKKSAGKNFYYSFMKRHSDLSLRTPQSTSLMRAVGFNRPQVARFYECLETLIQRFNFTAYKIWN
;
A
#
# COMPACT_ATOMS: atom_id res chain seq x y z
N MET A 1 0.51 -0.83 46.15
CA MET A 1 -0.08 -1.37 44.90
C MET A 1 -0.58 -0.16 44.11
N SER A 2 0.00 0.30 43.02
CA SER A 2 1.08 -0.17 42.16
C SER A 2 1.47 1.03 41.28
N ASP A 3 2.76 1.35 41.24
CA ASP A 3 3.36 2.33 40.34
C ASP A 3 3.11 1.93 38.88
N VAL A 4 2.37 2.76 38.14
CA VAL A 4 2.30 2.66 36.68
C VAL A 4 3.43 3.50 36.11
N GLU A 5 4.61 2.92 36.11
CA GLU A 5 5.82 3.41 35.46
C GLU A 5 5.53 3.67 33.97
N ASN A 6 5.37 4.93 33.61
CA ASN A 6 5.20 5.43 32.26
C ASN A 6 6.56 5.36 31.52
N ASP A 7 6.97 4.17 31.08
CA ASP A 7 8.13 3.96 30.19
C ASP A 7 7.82 4.50 28.78
N ARG A 8 7.75 5.83 28.65
CA ARG A 8 7.92 6.51 27.36
C ARG A 8 9.41 6.55 27.07
N ARG A 9 9.94 5.45 26.51
CA ARG A 9 11.26 5.44 25.87
C ARG A 9 11.41 6.72 25.04
N LYS A 10 12.31 7.62 25.47
CA LYS A 10 12.66 8.84 24.73
C LYS A 10 12.96 8.45 23.29
N ARG A 11 12.11 8.86 22.35
CA ARG A 11 12.35 8.63 20.92
C ARG A 11 13.71 9.24 20.59
N LYS A 12 14.66 8.42 20.15
CA LYS A 12 15.95 8.89 19.62
C LYS A 12 15.64 9.90 18.51
N LYS A 13 16.26 11.09 18.57
CA LYS A 13 16.24 12.08 17.49
C LYS A 13 17.01 11.51 16.30
N GLU A 14 16.34 10.70 15.49
CA GLU A 14 16.91 10.08 14.29
C GLU A 14 16.43 10.85 13.06
N GLY A 15 17.37 11.24 12.18
CA GLY A 15 17.05 11.83 10.87
C GLY A 15 17.02 13.37 10.78
N THR A 16 17.54 14.11 11.75
CA THR A 16 17.50 15.60 11.77
C THR A 16 18.53 16.27 10.86
N TRP A 17 18.91 15.66 9.74
CA TRP A 17 19.91 16.23 8.84
C TRP A 17 19.33 16.57 7.49
N ASP A 18 19.83 17.67 6.93
CA ASP A 18 19.44 18.13 5.60
C ASP A 18 20.03 17.21 4.51
N PRO A 19 19.19 16.63 3.62
CA PRO A 19 19.65 15.81 2.50
C PRO A 19 20.66 16.51 1.60
N THR A 20 20.54 17.83 1.42
CA THR A 20 21.45 18.59 0.54
C THR A 20 22.84 18.70 1.16
N ASN A 21 22.91 18.94 2.47
CA ASN A 21 24.16 18.95 3.22
C ASN A 21 24.80 17.57 3.29
N MET A 22 24.01 16.48 3.38
CA MET A 22 24.52 15.11 3.31
C MET A 22 25.24 14.86 1.97
N ARG A 23 24.62 15.25 0.85
CA ARG A 23 25.21 15.07 -0.49
C ARG A 23 26.53 15.80 -0.63
N LYS A 24 26.57 17.08 -0.22
CA LYS A 24 27.79 17.91 -0.24
C LYS A 24 28.89 17.32 0.65
N ALA A 25 28.54 16.80 1.84
CA ALA A 25 29.50 16.17 2.74
C ALA A 25 30.11 14.91 2.12
N VAL A 26 29.30 14.07 1.48
CA VAL A 26 29.73 12.83 0.83
C VAL A 26 30.63 13.13 -0.37
N GLU A 27 30.24 14.07 -1.26
CA GLU A 27 31.03 14.46 -2.44
C GLU A 27 32.43 14.95 -2.04
N LYS A 28 32.53 15.84 -1.04
CA LYS A 28 33.82 16.36 -0.58
C LYS A 28 34.72 15.30 0.05
N VAL A 29 34.14 14.28 0.69
CA VAL A 29 34.93 13.18 1.26
C VAL A 29 35.37 12.19 0.18
N ILE A 30 34.55 11.95 -0.85
CA ILE A 30 34.92 11.09 -1.99
C ILE A 30 36.00 11.76 -2.84
N ASN A 31 35.92 13.07 -3.05
CA ASN A 31 36.94 13.87 -3.76
C ASN A 31 38.24 14.06 -2.97
N ASN A 32 38.36 13.44 -1.78
CA ASN A 32 39.49 13.58 -0.86
C ASN A 32 39.77 15.04 -0.40
N GLU A 33 38.79 15.94 -0.49
CA GLU A 33 38.93 17.34 -0.05
C GLU A 33 38.90 17.48 1.48
N MET A 34 38.25 16.55 2.18
CA MET A 34 38.18 16.55 3.65
C MET A 34 37.98 15.16 4.23
N SER A 35 38.43 14.97 5.48
CA SER A 35 38.17 13.74 6.21
C SER A 35 36.69 13.61 6.60
N ALA A 36 36.19 12.36 6.70
CA ALA A 36 34.81 12.11 7.14
C ALA A 36 34.49 12.74 8.51
N ARG A 37 35.47 12.84 9.40
CA ARG A 37 35.32 13.51 10.70
C ARG A 37 35.12 15.01 10.54
N GLN A 38 35.91 15.64 9.68
CA GLN A 38 35.82 17.08 9.41
C GLN A 38 34.53 17.44 8.69
N ALA A 39 34.12 16.61 7.71
CA ALA A 39 32.83 16.75 7.03
C ALA A 39 31.65 16.63 7.99
N ALA A 40 31.65 15.62 8.87
CA ALA A 40 30.59 15.42 9.87
C ALA A 40 30.41 16.65 10.78
N ASN A 41 31.51 17.24 11.25
CA ASN A 41 31.44 18.45 12.08
C ASN A 41 30.97 19.67 11.29
N ARG A 42 31.49 19.87 10.08
CA ARG A 42 31.19 21.05 9.25
C ARG A 42 29.73 21.10 8.80
N TYR A 43 29.17 19.96 8.45
CA TYR A 43 27.79 19.84 7.97
C TYR A 43 26.80 19.41 9.05
N GLN A 44 27.24 19.31 10.32
CA GLN A 44 26.41 18.91 11.47
C GLN A 44 25.70 17.56 11.27
N MET A 45 26.45 16.57 10.77
CA MET A 45 25.95 15.23 10.45
C MET A 45 26.49 14.20 11.44
N PRO A 46 25.70 13.18 11.83
CA PRO A 46 26.24 12.08 12.61
C PRO A 46 27.34 11.34 11.82
N ARG A 47 28.52 11.20 12.43
CA ARG A 47 29.70 10.60 11.78
C ARG A 47 29.47 9.18 11.29
N THR A 48 28.80 8.35 12.10
CA THR A 48 28.46 6.97 11.74
C THR A 48 27.61 6.93 10.46
N THR A 49 26.59 7.78 10.43
CA THR A 49 25.63 7.89 9.33
C THR A 49 26.25 8.41 8.03
N LEU A 50 27.26 9.28 8.12
CA LEU A 50 28.08 9.70 6.97
C LEU A 50 28.99 8.56 6.47
N ASN A 51 29.68 7.88 7.40
CA ASN A 51 30.58 6.77 7.06
C ASN A 51 29.85 5.58 6.42
N ASP A 52 28.65 5.23 6.90
CA ASP A 52 27.83 4.16 6.35
C ASP A 52 27.47 4.43 4.90
N ARG A 53 27.11 5.70 4.57
CA ARG A 53 26.82 6.14 3.21
C ARG A 53 28.04 6.10 2.31
N ILE A 54 29.17 6.63 2.76
CA ILE A 54 30.44 6.57 2.01
C ILE A 54 30.81 5.11 1.70
N SER A 55 30.68 4.23 2.70
CA SER A 55 30.96 2.80 2.56
C SER A 55 29.96 2.08 1.65
N ALA A 56 28.71 2.53 1.59
CA ALA A 56 27.72 2.02 0.63
C ALA A 56 28.05 2.43 -0.81
N ILE A 57 28.46 3.69 -1.02
CA ILE A 57 28.84 4.20 -2.34
C ILE A 57 30.11 3.53 -2.85
N LYS A 58 31.12 3.34 -2.00
CA LYS A 58 32.33 2.57 -2.34
C LYS A 58 32.02 1.12 -2.74
N ARG A 59 30.89 0.57 -2.29
CA ARG A 59 30.38 -0.77 -2.69
C ARG A 59 29.46 -0.72 -3.92
N GLY A 60 29.39 0.41 -4.63
CA GLY A 60 28.59 0.57 -5.84
C GLY A 60 27.08 0.76 -5.63
N LYS A 61 26.63 1.09 -4.40
CA LYS A 61 25.22 1.41 -4.16
C LYS A 61 24.94 2.88 -4.43
N GLU A 62 23.76 3.17 -4.98
CA GLU A 62 23.28 4.55 -5.13
C GLU A 62 23.19 5.29 -3.79
N MET A 63 23.52 6.58 -3.82
CA MET A 63 23.47 7.44 -2.65
C MET A 63 22.02 7.78 -2.30
N SER A 64 21.51 7.22 -1.21
CA SER A 64 20.30 7.75 -0.58
C SER A 64 20.66 8.93 0.34
N THR A 65 20.32 10.15 -0.10
CA THR A 65 20.53 11.39 0.66
C THR A 65 19.53 11.54 1.80
N GLU A 66 18.36 10.94 1.65
CA GLU A 66 17.30 11.01 2.65
C GLU A 66 17.62 10.16 3.88
N PRO A 67 17.17 10.59 5.07
CA PRO A 67 17.15 9.74 6.24
C PRO A 67 16.15 8.59 6.05
N LEU A 68 16.64 7.42 5.62
CA LEU A 68 15.87 6.18 5.69
C LEU A 68 15.67 5.81 7.16
N MET A 69 14.45 6.04 7.66
CA MET A 69 14.11 5.80 9.06
C MET A 69 13.68 4.35 9.27
N GLY A 70 14.47 3.61 10.05
CA GLY A 70 14.17 2.25 10.47
C GLY A 70 14.37 1.17 9.39
N ARG A 71 14.12 -0.08 9.78
CA ARG A 71 14.33 -1.27 8.93
C ARG A 71 13.26 -1.43 7.84
N PHE A 72 12.08 -0.85 8.03
CA PHE A 72 10.92 -1.13 7.20
C PHE A 72 10.67 -0.01 6.18
N HIS A 73 10.94 -0.33 4.92
CA HIS A 73 10.56 0.50 3.76
C HIS A 73 9.22 0.03 3.15
N ASN A 74 8.54 0.92 2.44
CA ASN A 74 7.35 0.57 1.67
C ASN A 74 7.74 -0.35 0.50
N THR A 75 7.05 -1.46 0.32
CA THR A 75 7.34 -2.43 -0.76
C THR A 75 7.03 -1.84 -2.14
N PHE A 76 6.04 -0.96 -2.22
CA PHE A 76 5.59 -0.35 -3.47
C PHE A 76 6.11 1.09 -3.58
N SER A 77 6.49 1.47 -4.79
CA SER A 77 6.63 2.89 -5.14
C SER A 77 5.27 3.55 -5.26
N LEU A 78 5.27 4.88 -5.29
CA LEU A 78 4.05 5.69 -5.44
C LEU A 78 3.24 5.31 -6.67
N GLU A 79 3.91 5.00 -7.79
CA GLU A 79 3.25 4.61 -9.04
C GLU A 79 2.54 3.25 -8.93
N HIS A 80 3.19 2.25 -8.32
CA HIS A 80 2.55 0.95 -8.09
C HIS A 80 1.38 1.05 -7.11
N GLU A 81 1.49 1.94 -6.12
CA GLU A 81 0.44 2.18 -5.14
C GLU A 81 -0.79 2.81 -5.82
N LYS A 82 -0.60 3.77 -6.74
CA LYS A 82 -1.69 4.34 -7.56
C LYS A 82 -2.44 3.29 -8.35
N ILE A 83 -1.73 2.39 -9.05
CA ILE A 83 -2.35 1.31 -9.83
C ILE A 83 -3.24 0.44 -8.93
N LEU A 84 -2.77 0.12 -7.72
CA LEU A 84 -3.54 -0.70 -6.78
C LEU A 84 -4.78 0.04 -6.27
N VAL A 85 -4.67 1.34 -5.98
CA VAL A 85 -5.79 2.19 -5.55
C VAL A 85 -6.86 2.29 -6.65
N GLU A 86 -6.45 2.55 -7.88
CA GLU A 86 -7.34 2.66 -9.05
C GLU A 86 -8.10 1.35 -9.28
N HIS A 87 -7.40 0.21 -9.20
CA HIS A 87 -8.02 -1.10 -9.31
C HIS A 87 -9.04 -1.36 -8.20
N VAL A 88 -8.73 -1.01 -6.94
CA VAL A 88 -9.69 -1.15 -5.82
C VAL A 88 -10.94 -0.30 -6.04
N LYS A 89 -10.78 0.93 -6.57
CA LYS A 89 -11.90 1.84 -6.88
C LYS A 89 -12.77 1.29 -8.01
N ASP A 90 -12.17 0.82 -9.11
CA ASP A 90 -12.89 0.22 -10.24
C ASP A 90 -13.76 -0.95 -9.77
N LEU A 91 -13.19 -1.84 -8.95
CA LEU A 91 -13.94 -2.97 -8.41
C LEU A 91 -15.08 -2.54 -7.48
N GLY A 92 -14.86 -1.49 -6.68
CA GLY A 92 -15.91 -0.86 -5.87
C GLY A 92 -17.06 -0.32 -6.72
N ASN A 93 -16.74 0.37 -7.82
CA ASN A 93 -17.73 0.92 -8.77
C ASN A 93 -18.53 -0.19 -9.47
N ARG A 94 -17.89 -1.33 -9.73
CA ARG A 94 -18.51 -2.54 -10.31
C ARG A 94 -19.29 -3.38 -9.28
N GLN A 95 -19.64 -2.81 -8.13
CA GLN A 95 -20.38 -3.47 -7.05
C GLN A 95 -19.67 -4.72 -6.49
N MET A 96 -18.35 -4.79 -6.64
CA MET A 96 -17.50 -5.87 -6.10
C MET A 96 -16.51 -5.30 -5.08
N PRO A 97 -16.99 -4.84 -3.90
CA PRO A 97 -16.11 -4.29 -2.88
C PRO A 97 -15.15 -5.37 -2.38
N LEU A 98 -13.86 -5.00 -2.28
CA LEU A 98 -12.83 -5.92 -1.81
C LEU A 98 -12.77 -5.96 -0.28
N ASN A 99 -12.80 -7.17 0.25
CA ASN A 99 -12.49 -7.39 1.65
C ASN A 99 -10.97 -7.25 1.89
N ARG A 100 -10.57 -6.89 3.11
CA ARG A 100 -9.17 -6.78 3.54
C ARG A 100 -8.29 -7.96 3.12
N LYS A 101 -8.78 -9.19 3.29
CA LYS A 101 -8.05 -10.41 2.91
C LYS A 101 -7.75 -10.44 1.41
N LYS A 102 -8.70 -10.02 0.57
CA LYS A 102 -8.52 -9.96 -0.90
C LYS A 102 -7.55 -8.86 -1.30
N ILE A 103 -7.62 -7.69 -0.66
CA ILE A 103 -6.64 -6.61 -0.87
C ILE A 103 -5.23 -7.12 -0.57
N LEU A 104 -5.02 -7.70 0.61
CA LEU A 104 -3.71 -8.23 1.01
C LEU A 104 -3.19 -9.34 0.08
N TYR A 105 -4.09 -10.16 -0.47
CA TYR A 105 -3.76 -11.17 -1.47
C TYR A 105 -3.35 -10.54 -2.81
N PHE A 106 -4.09 -9.55 -3.32
CA PHE A 106 -3.74 -8.85 -4.55
C PHE A 106 -2.43 -8.09 -4.44
N VAL A 107 -2.19 -7.45 -3.30
CA VAL A 107 -0.91 -6.80 -2.97
C VAL A 107 0.23 -7.81 -3.07
N PHE A 108 0.08 -9.01 -2.51
CA PHE A 108 1.09 -10.06 -2.62
C PHE A 108 1.31 -10.49 -4.08
N GLN A 109 0.24 -10.75 -4.83
CA GLN A 109 0.33 -11.14 -6.23
C GLN A 109 1.00 -10.07 -7.10
N LEU A 110 0.69 -8.80 -6.86
CA LEU A 110 1.26 -7.68 -7.60
C LEU A 110 2.76 -7.57 -7.32
N ALA A 111 3.19 -7.75 -6.06
CA ALA A 111 4.60 -7.77 -5.70
C ALA A 111 5.38 -8.92 -6.38
N GLU A 112 4.82 -10.13 -6.38
CA GLU A 112 5.43 -11.30 -7.02
C GLU A 112 5.49 -11.13 -8.55
N LYS A 113 4.42 -10.61 -9.20
CA LYS A 113 4.39 -10.35 -10.64
C LYS A 113 5.42 -9.31 -11.08
N LEU A 114 5.57 -8.25 -10.29
CA LEU A 114 6.56 -7.20 -10.53
C LEU A 114 7.97 -7.58 -10.04
N LYS A 115 8.14 -8.78 -9.46
CA LYS A 115 9.40 -9.28 -8.89
C LYS A 115 10.02 -8.30 -7.89
N LEU A 116 9.18 -7.60 -7.12
CA LEU A 116 9.64 -6.64 -6.13
C LEU A 116 10.15 -7.38 -4.88
N PRO A 117 11.27 -6.94 -4.29
CA PRO A 117 11.75 -7.51 -3.04
C PRO A 117 10.75 -7.20 -1.92
N HIS A 118 10.19 -8.23 -1.29
CA HIS A 118 9.19 -8.06 -0.23
C HIS A 118 9.33 -9.07 0.91
N GLN A 119 8.88 -8.66 2.10
CA GLN A 119 8.85 -9.48 3.32
C GLN A 119 7.45 -10.10 3.56
N PHE A 120 6.60 -10.16 2.53
CA PHE A 120 5.28 -10.76 2.65
C PHE A 120 5.35 -12.27 2.87
N ASN A 121 4.28 -12.82 3.47
CA ASN A 121 4.24 -14.23 3.78
C ASN A 121 3.92 -15.03 2.50
N LYS A 122 4.91 -15.82 2.04
CA LYS A 122 4.81 -16.65 0.83
C LYS A 122 3.92 -17.87 1.00
N GLU A 123 3.89 -18.48 2.19
CA GLU A 123 3.03 -19.63 2.48
C GLU A 123 1.55 -19.24 2.43
N LYS A 124 1.20 -18.13 3.10
CA LYS A 124 -0.16 -17.59 3.14
C LYS A 124 -0.52 -16.76 1.90
N LYS A 125 0.45 -16.51 1.01
CA LYS A 125 0.32 -15.68 -0.20
C LYS A 125 -0.35 -14.33 0.09
N SER A 126 0.07 -13.64 1.14
CA SER A 126 -0.60 -12.44 1.64
C SER A 126 0.39 -11.42 2.18
N ALA A 127 0.10 -10.14 1.94
CA ALA A 127 0.77 -9.03 2.59
C ALA A 127 0.38 -8.94 4.09
N GLY A 128 1.21 -8.23 4.87
CA GLY A 128 1.07 -8.13 6.32
C GLY A 128 0.02 -7.14 6.79
N LYS A 129 -0.44 -7.31 8.04
CA LYS A 129 -1.40 -6.41 8.72
C LYS A 129 -0.93 -4.95 8.75
N ASN A 130 0.38 -4.73 8.96
CA ASN A 130 1.00 -3.40 9.01
C ASN A 130 0.99 -2.70 7.65
N PHE A 131 1.20 -3.45 6.55
CA PHE A 131 1.10 -2.91 5.19
C PHE A 131 -0.29 -2.33 4.98
N TYR A 132 -1.33 -3.10 5.27
CA TYR A 132 -2.71 -2.66 5.09
C TYR A 132 -3.03 -1.37 5.85
N TYR A 133 -2.70 -1.26 7.14
CA TYR A 133 -3.03 -0.04 7.88
C TYR A 133 -2.24 1.16 7.39
N SER A 134 -0.99 0.96 6.98
CA SER A 134 -0.18 2.04 6.41
C SER A 134 -0.73 2.49 5.06
N PHE A 135 -1.12 1.54 4.22
CA PHE A 135 -1.77 1.77 2.92
C PHE A 135 -3.09 2.53 3.07
N MET A 136 -4.00 2.04 3.93
CA MET A 136 -5.29 2.71 4.17
C MET A 136 -5.13 4.09 4.82
N LYS A 137 -4.08 4.32 5.61
CA LYS A 137 -3.79 5.64 6.18
C LYS A 137 -3.35 6.64 5.11
N ARG A 138 -2.59 6.20 4.10
CA ARG A 138 -2.18 7.04 2.96
C ARG A 138 -3.32 7.29 1.98
N HIS A 139 -4.22 6.32 1.84
CA HIS A 139 -5.37 6.35 0.93
C HIS A 139 -6.67 6.32 1.72
N SER A 140 -6.92 7.36 2.51
CA SER A 140 -8.13 7.49 3.34
C SER A 140 -9.40 7.67 2.52
N ASP A 141 -9.27 7.98 1.23
CA ASP A 141 -10.33 8.03 0.24
C ASP A 141 -10.86 6.63 -0.15
N LEU A 142 -10.09 5.56 0.14
CA LEU A 142 -10.57 4.19 0.00
C LEU A 142 -11.50 3.84 1.15
N SER A 143 -12.81 3.92 0.89
CA SER A 143 -13.82 3.38 1.80
C SER A 143 -14.00 1.88 1.56
N LEU A 144 -13.73 1.07 2.59
CA LEU A 144 -14.05 -0.35 2.55
C LEU A 144 -15.52 -0.53 2.92
N ARG A 145 -16.36 -0.66 1.90
CA ARG A 145 -17.73 -1.13 2.11
C ARG A 145 -17.67 -2.60 2.49
N THR A 146 -18.21 -2.94 3.65
CA THR A 146 -18.58 -4.32 3.94
C THR A 146 -19.69 -4.70 2.96
N PRO A 147 -19.52 -5.75 2.13
CA PRO A 147 -20.63 -6.24 1.33
C PRO A 147 -21.74 -6.65 2.29
N GLN A 148 -22.92 -6.05 2.15
CA GLN A 148 -24.10 -6.51 2.89
C GLN A 148 -24.45 -7.92 2.42
N SER A 149 -24.92 -8.80 3.29
CA SER A 149 -25.26 -10.19 2.94
C SER A 149 -26.19 -10.27 1.70
N THR A 150 -27.10 -9.31 1.56
CA THR A 150 -28.01 -9.15 0.43
C THR A 150 -27.34 -8.68 -0.87
N SER A 151 -26.20 -7.98 -0.83
CA SER A 151 -25.47 -7.58 -2.04
C SER A 151 -24.66 -8.76 -2.61
N LEU A 152 -24.15 -9.65 -1.76
CA LEU A 152 -23.44 -10.85 -2.22
C LEU A 152 -24.39 -11.82 -2.93
N MET A 153 -25.56 -12.11 -2.34
CA MET A 153 -26.58 -12.97 -2.96
C MET A 153 -27.12 -12.36 -4.25
N ARG A 154 -27.30 -11.02 -4.31
CA ARG A 154 -27.64 -10.33 -5.56
C ARG A 154 -26.57 -10.50 -6.62
N ALA A 155 -25.29 -10.26 -6.30
CA ALA A 155 -24.20 -10.43 -7.28
C ALA A 155 -24.07 -11.88 -7.77
N VAL A 156 -24.25 -12.87 -6.89
CA VAL A 156 -24.26 -14.30 -7.27
C VAL A 156 -25.47 -14.65 -8.14
N GLY A 157 -26.65 -14.09 -7.83
CA GLY A 157 -27.86 -14.23 -8.64
C GLY A 157 -27.82 -13.45 -9.96
N PHE A 158 -26.98 -12.42 -10.07
CA PHE A 158 -26.83 -11.57 -11.26
C PHE A 158 -25.79 -12.14 -12.23
N ASN A 159 -25.94 -13.41 -12.59
CA ASN A 159 -25.10 -14.08 -13.58
C ASN A 159 -25.88 -14.34 -14.88
N ARG A 160 -25.16 -14.50 -16.00
CA ARG A 160 -25.77 -14.62 -17.33
C ARG A 160 -26.91 -15.67 -17.42
N PRO A 161 -26.74 -16.92 -16.94
CA PRO A 161 -27.82 -17.90 -17.02
C PRO A 161 -29.02 -17.58 -16.12
N GLN A 162 -28.80 -17.01 -14.93
CA GLN A 162 -29.91 -16.63 -14.04
C GLN A 162 -30.69 -15.42 -14.58
N VAL A 163 -29.99 -14.45 -15.15
CA VAL A 163 -30.61 -13.29 -15.81
C VAL A 163 -31.38 -13.73 -17.06
N ALA A 164 -30.81 -14.63 -17.87
CA ALA A 164 -31.51 -15.20 -19.02
C ALA A 164 -32.81 -15.90 -18.61
N ARG A 165 -32.74 -16.80 -17.60
CA ARG A 165 -33.91 -17.49 -17.07
C ARG A 165 -34.98 -16.53 -16.52
N PHE A 166 -34.57 -15.44 -15.86
CA PHE A 166 -35.50 -14.42 -15.39
C PHE A 166 -36.27 -13.79 -16.56
N TYR A 167 -35.58 -13.38 -17.63
CA TYR A 167 -36.21 -12.76 -18.79
C TYR A 167 -37.06 -13.75 -19.61
N GLU A 168 -36.64 -15.01 -19.71
CA GLU A 168 -37.47 -16.08 -20.32
C GLU A 168 -38.80 -16.26 -19.57
N CYS A 169 -38.75 -16.33 -18.23
CA CYS A 169 -39.95 -16.41 -17.41
C CYS A 169 -40.81 -15.15 -17.54
N LEU A 170 -40.20 -13.97 -17.54
CA LEU A 170 -40.90 -12.69 -17.70
C LEU A 170 -41.61 -12.62 -19.06
N GLU A 171 -40.92 -12.98 -20.14
CA GLU A 171 -41.48 -13.00 -21.50
C GLU A 171 -42.67 -13.96 -21.59
N THR A 172 -42.52 -15.17 -21.04
CA THR A 172 -43.59 -16.17 -21.00
C THR A 172 -44.84 -15.63 -20.28
N LEU A 173 -44.65 -14.94 -19.15
CA LEU A 173 -45.76 -14.37 -18.38
C LEU A 173 -46.40 -13.18 -19.10
N ILE A 174 -45.60 -12.31 -19.73
CA ILE A 174 -46.12 -11.18 -20.52
C ILE A 174 -46.96 -11.70 -21.69
N GLN A 175 -46.49 -12.69 -22.43
CA GLN A 175 -47.24 -13.28 -23.56
C GLN A 175 -48.53 -13.98 -23.10
N ARG A 176 -48.49 -14.66 -21.94
CA ARG A 176 -49.65 -15.40 -21.42
C ARG A 176 -50.75 -14.50 -20.89
N PHE A 177 -50.40 -13.40 -20.22
CA PHE A 177 -51.35 -12.56 -19.48
C PHE A 177 -51.55 -11.16 -20.09
N ASN A 178 -50.75 -10.79 -21.09
CA ASN A 178 -50.80 -9.49 -21.80
C ASN A 178 -50.89 -8.30 -20.82
N PHE A 179 -49.96 -8.24 -19.87
CA PHE A 179 -49.93 -7.17 -18.89
C PHE A 179 -49.77 -5.81 -19.59
N THR A 180 -50.69 -4.90 -19.32
CA THR A 180 -50.56 -3.49 -19.68
C THR A 180 -49.48 -2.82 -18.83
N ALA A 181 -48.77 -1.84 -19.40
CA ALA A 181 -47.61 -1.20 -18.76
C ALA A 181 -47.87 -0.71 -17.32
N TYR A 182 -49.08 -0.22 -17.01
CA TYR A 182 -49.45 0.26 -15.67
C TYR A 182 -49.56 -0.86 -14.59
N LYS A 183 -49.53 -2.14 -14.98
CA LYS A 183 -49.59 -3.30 -14.07
C LYS A 183 -48.21 -3.88 -13.76
N ILE A 184 -47.15 -3.36 -14.39
CA ILE A 184 -45.77 -3.83 -14.21
C ILE A 184 -45.08 -2.85 -13.27
N TRP A 185 -44.63 -3.34 -12.12
CA TRP A 185 -43.94 -2.57 -11.09
C TRP A 185 -42.44 -2.88 -11.13
N ASN A 186 -41.60 -1.87 -10.89
CA ASN A 186 -40.14 -2.00 -10.74
C ASN A 186 -39.73 -2.04 -9.27
#